data_AF-A0A7V7DDZ3-F1
#
_entry.id   AF-A0A7V7DDZ3-F1
#
_cell.length_a   1.000
_cell.length_b   1.000
_cell.length_c   1.000
_cell.angle_alpha   90.00
_cell.angle_beta   90.00
_cell.angle_gamma   90.00
#
_symmetry.space_group_name_H-M   'P 1'
#
loop_
_entity.id
_entity.type
_entity.pdbx_description
1 polymer ?
#
loop_
_entity_poly.entity_id
_entity_poly.type
_entity_poly.pdbx_seq_one_letter_code
_entity_poly.pdbx_strand_id
1 'polypeptide(L)'
;MYKKFFGLKENPFKLVPNPSYLFLSKSHEEALAHLNYAVSNEDGFAKITGEVGTGKTTLCRAFLEYLDEKTEAAYIFNPKLTSLQLLKTVNQEFGILSEADNSKDLIDILNTFLMAKKARGKKVILLIDEAQNLSKGVLEQLRLLSNLETNQSKLLQIILVGQPELDLLLNSPGLRQLKQRISVSCRLLPLTMRETGAYIRHRISVASRKPAIHFPGGAVRKIYKFSNGIPRLVNIACDRALLTAFSLGQNRLTGSIAHSAIRDLVSKDKNRQHKLFSGSTGILTMAFLSLVFVLAWMNPPVMFDYFIPNREHESTPVVVRLPVPDDLTPIDSPLASTPEESPRASTPVESAPVSTIVESVPVSTPPQSEKKSAATVWESEAFGQALRSMNQKGSRQAAIVSALRLWNPEIALQSDLENVKDNQTFFQLAAKRNGMLVQRVSGDLGLLQRLNLPAVLEFSPSESKTPVYLTVYNVGDEKMSLFGNPEGEAIALKTDDVAEYWTGIAYVPWKDFYGCTGEIPTFAPEASVKALKLLLKDIGYQDLEINPIYDDSTKQAVVDIQKKNGLPPDGVVGPFTKIVLYNEQKDIKIPHIRGAGEVNP
;
A
#
# COMPACT_ATOMS: atom_id res chain seq x y z
N MET A 1 24.26 0.10 -15.83
CA MET A 1 25.70 0.36 -15.97
C MET A 1 26.35 0.75 -14.64
N TYR A 2 26.07 1.91 -14.05
CA TYR A 2 26.77 2.36 -12.82
C TYR A 2 26.47 1.52 -11.55
N LYS A 3 25.37 0.74 -11.53
CA LYS A 3 25.00 -0.09 -10.36
C LYS A 3 26.15 -1.02 -9.93
N LYS A 4 26.73 -1.76 -10.86
CA LYS A 4 27.87 -2.66 -10.60
C LYS A 4 29.11 -1.88 -10.14
N PHE A 5 29.40 -0.77 -10.82
CA PHE A 5 30.53 0.11 -10.51
C PHE A 5 30.51 0.61 -9.06
N PHE A 6 29.34 1.01 -8.56
CA PHE A 6 29.18 1.48 -7.18
C PHE A 6 28.72 0.42 -6.17
N GLY A 7 28.64 -0.86 -6.56
CA GLY A 7 28.22 -1.94 -5.65
C GLY A 7 26.74 -1.87 -5.19
N LEU A 8 25.87 -1.27 -5.99
CA LEU A 8 24.43 -1.13 -5.71
C LEU A 8 23.64 -2.35 -6.22
N LYS A 9 22.70 -2.85 -5.40
CA LYS A 9 21.78 -3.92 -5.81
C LYS A 9 20.77 -3.41 -6.85
N GLU A 10 20.32 -2.18 -6.67
CA GLU A 10 19.39 -1.51 -7.58
C GLU A 10 19.65 0.01 -7.64
N ASN A 11 18.91 0.72 -8.49
CA ASN A 11 19.06 2.17 -8.60
C ASN A 11 18.38 2.85 -7.37
N PRO A 12 19.14 3.53 -6.49
CA PRO A 12 18.61 4.21 -5.30
C PRO A 12 17.72 5.40 -5.61
N PHE A 13 17.78 5.97 -6.82
CA PHE A 13 17.12 7.21 -7.18
C PHE A 13 16.01 7.04 -8.22
N LYS A 14 15.41 5.84 -8.33
CA LYS A 14 14.21 5.61 -9.14
C LYS A 14 13.08 6.57 -8.75
N LEU A 15 12.35 7.07 -9.74
CA LEU A 15 11.23 7.98 -9.55
C LEU A 15 9.90 7.28 -9.27
N VAL A 16 9.86 5.95 -9.40
CA VAL A 16 8.66 5.15 -9.11
C VAL A 16 8.42 5.15 -7.60
N PRO A 17 7.19 5.44 -7.12
CA PRO A 17 6.87 5.39 -5.69
C PRO A 17 7.00 3.95 -5.17
N ASN A 18 7.99 3.72 -4.30
CA ASN A 18 8.20 2.47 -3.58
C ASN A 18 8.26 2.78 -2.07
N PRO A 19 7.34 2.22 -1.26
CA PRO A 19 7.29 2.45 0.19
C PRO A 19 8.58 2.10 0.93
N SER A 20 9.36 1.12 0.48
CA SER A 20 10.65 0.76 1.10
C SER A 20 11.71 1.86 1.01
N TYR A 21 11.50 2.86 0.15
CA TYR A 21 12.37 4.04 0.00
C TYR A 21 11.76 5.30 0.61
N LEU A 22 10.66 5.18 1.38
CA LEU A 22 10.04 6.29 2.07
C LEU A 22 10.96 6.77 3.19
N PHE A 23 11.51 7.96 3.00
CA PHE A 23 12.17 8.70 4.06
C PHE A 23 11.14 9.60 4.74
N LEU A 24 10.93 9.36 6.03
CA LEU A 24 10.04 10.17 6.85
C LEU A 24 10.80 11.41 7.33
N SER A 25 10.64 12.53 6.62
CA SER A 25 11.03 13.83 7.18
C SER A 25 10.03 14.27 8.23
N LYS A 26 10.35 15.32 9.00
CA LYS A 26 9.45 15.83 10.04
C LYS A 26 8.03 16.11 9.52
N SER A 27 7.92 16.73 8.35
CA SER A 27 6.63 16.99 7.69
C SER A 27 5.86 15.73 7.28
N HIS A 28 6.55 14.64 6.92
CA HIS A 28 5.92 13.36 6.58
C HIS A 28 5.47 12.61 7.84
N GLU A 29 6.27 12.65 8.91
CA GLU A 29 5.91 12.08 10.22
C GLU A 29 4.65 12.76 10.77
N GLU A 30 4.62 14.09 10.77
CA GLU A 30 3.45 14.88 11.18
C GLU A 30 2.23 14.52 10.34
N ALA A 31 2.37 14.44 9.01
CA ALA A 31 1.27 14.07 8.13
C ALA A 31 0.74 12.65 8.41
N LEU A 32 1.60 11.66 8.66
CA LEU A 32 1.17 10.30 9.02
C LEU A 32 0.45 10.26 10.38
N ALA A 33 0.99 10.96 11.39
CA ALA A 33 0.37 11.02 12.71
C ALA A 33 -1.04 11.61 12.62
N HIS A 34 -1.20 12.68 11.84
CA HIS A 34 -2.47 13.32 11.58
C HIS A 34 -3.46 12.43 10.80
N LEU A 35 -2.99 11.65 9.82
CA LEU A 35 -3.82 10.67 9.13
C LEU A 35 -4.32 9.58 10.08
N ASN A 36 -3.43 9.02 10.90
CA ASN A 36 -3.79 8.01 11.90
C ASN A 36 -4.79 8.56 12.92
N TYR A 37 -4.63 9.82 13.34
CA TYR A 37 -5.59 10.51 14.18
C TYR A 37 -6.96 10.64 13.49
N ALA A 38 -7.01 11.06 12.23
CA ALA A 38 -8.25 11.20 11.47
C ALA A 38 -9.02 9.87 11.34
N VAL A 39 -8.31 8.77 11.09
CA VAL A 39 -8.91 7.42 11.06
C VAL A 39 -9.38 6.97 12.44
N SER A 40 -8.67 7.37 13.50
CA SER A 40 -8.99 6.97 14.86
C SER A 40 -10.28 7.62 15.36
N ASN A 41 -10.48 8.91 15.08
CA ASN A 41 -11.60 9.71 15.58
C ASN A 41 -12.82 9.79 14.66
N GLU A 42 -12.81 9.08 13.52
CA GLU A 42 -13.92 9.07 12.55
C GLU A 42 -14.28 10.47 12.03
N ASP A 43 -13.28 11.35 11.95
CA ASP A 43 -13.46 12.74 11.55
C ASP A 43 -13.57 12.88 10.01
N GLY A 44 -14.75 12.62 9.47
CA GLY A 44 -15.22 12.95 8.11
C GLY A 44 -14.17 13.18 7.00
N PHE A 45 -13.51 14.35 6.98
CA PHE A 45 -12.49 14.69 5.99
C PHE A 45 -11.11 14.98 6.59
N ALA A 46 -10.08 14.39 5.99
CA ALA A 46 -8.69 14.80 6.12
C ALA A 46 -8.14 15.31 4.79
N LYS A 47 -7.15 16.22 4.85
CA LYS A 47 -6.51 16.80 3.67
C LYS A 47 -5.00 16.80 3.82
N ILE A 48 -4.29 16.37 2.78
CA ILE A 48 -2.84 16.54 2.63
C ILE A 48 -2.55 17.33 1.36
N THR A 49 -1.87 18.46 1.50
CA THR A 49 -1.35 19.22 0.36
C THR A 49 0.18 19.20 0.34
N GLY A 50 0.78 19.46 -0.82
CA GLY A 50 2.23 19.58 -0.94
C GLY A 50 2.66 19.76 -2.39
N GLU A 51 3.85 20.32 -2.59
CA GLU A 51 4.37 20.56 -3.94
C GLU A 51 4.54 19.26 -4.75
N VAL A 52 4.66 19.39 -6.07
CA VAL A 52 4.92 18.23 -6.93
C VAL A 52 6.24 17.57 -6.54
N GLY A 53 6.19 16.26 -6.31
CA GLY A 53 7.38 15.47 -6.00
C GLY A 53 7.86 15.55 -4.54
N THR A 54 7.06 16.08 -3.61
CA THR A 54 7.36 16.07 -2.16
C THR A 54 7.23 14.70 -1.51
N GLY A 55 6.54 13.74 -2.13
CA GLY A 55 6.38 12.39 -1.58
C GLY A 55 4.94 11.99 -1.24
N LYS A 56 3.94 12.84 -1.51
CA LYS A 56 2.50 12.58 -1.26
C LYS A 56 2.04 11.16 -1.60
N THR A 57 2.18 10.74 -2.87
CA THR A 57 1.76 9.40 -3.32
C THR A 57 2.52 8.28 -2.62
N THR A 58 3.82 8.46 -2.36
CA THR A 58 4.62 7.47 -1.60
C THR A 58 4.13 7.36 -0.15
N LEU A 59 3.79 8.49 0.48
CA LEU A 59 3.23 8.55 1.82
C LEU A 59 1.88 7.83 1.89
N CYS A 60 1.00 8.05 0.91
CA CYS A 60 -0.31 7.40 0.85
C CYS A 60 -0.19 5.89 0.70
N ARG A 61 0.72 5.42 -0.16
CA ARG A 61 0.97 3.98 -0.33
C ARG A 61 1.48 3.35 0.95
N ALA A 62 2.46 3.97 1.61
CA ALA A 62 2.94 3.49 2.90
C ALA A 62 1.82 3.48 3.95
N PHE A 63 1.03 4.55 4.04
CA PHE A 63 -0.12 4.61 4.94
C PHE A 63 -1.10 3.45 4.71
N LEU A 64 -1.47 3.17 3.45
CA LEU A 64 -2.35 2.07 3.09
C LEU A 64 -1.76 0.69 3.42
N GLU A 65 -0.44 0.51 3.31
CA GLU A 65 0.25 -0.72 3.70
C GLU A 65 0.21 -0.99 5.21
N TYR A 66 0.15 0.06 6.03
CA TYR A 66 0.12 -0.03 7.50
C TYR A 66 -1.29 -0.04 8.10
N LEU A 67 -2.35 0.00 7.29
CA LEU A 67 -3.72 -0.09 7.79
C LEU A 67 -3.99 -1.47 8.42
N ASP A 68 -4.70 -1.45 9.55
CA ASP A 68 -5.08 -2.65 10.27
C ASP A 68 -6.18 -3.46 9.53
N GLU A 69 -6.39 -4.71 9.94
CA GLU A 69 -7.43 -5.57 9.33
C GLU A 69 -8.87 -5.10 9.62
N LYS A 70 -9.01 -4.19 10.59
CA LYS A 70 -10.26 -3.52 10.95
C LYS A 70 -10.56 -2.35 10.03
N THR A 71 -9.67 -1.99 9.11
CA THR A 71 -9.88 -0.88 8.19
C THR A 71 -9.98 -1.39 6.75
N GLU A 72 -11.06 -0.99 6.08
CA GLU A 72 -11.27 -1.16 4.65
C GLU A 72 -10.92 0.14 3.93
N ALA A 73 -10.13 0.08 2.87
CA ALA A 73 -9.70 1.29 2.16
C ALA A 73 -9.88 1.16 0.64
N ALA A 74 -10.45 2.20 0.04
CA ALA A 74 -10.47 2.41 -1.41
C ALA A 74 -9.45 3.50 -1.77
N TYR A 75 -8.69 3.30 -2.85
CA TYR A 75 -7.67 4.25 -3.31
C TYR A 75 -7.91 4.69 -4.75
N ILE A 76 -8.32 5.95 -4.92
CA ILE A 76 -8.54 6.55 -6.24
C ILE A 76 -7.31 7.38 -6.62
N PHE A 77 -6.57 6.89 -7.61
CA PHE A 77 -5.43 7.60 -8.19
C PHE A 77 -5.85 8.36 -9.45
N ASN A 78 -5.57 9.67 -9.50
CA ASN A 78 -5.80 10.54 -10.67
C ASN A 78 -7.28 10.64 -11.13
N PRO A 79 -8.15 11.26 -10.33
CA PRO A 79 -9.58 11.34 -10.61
C PRO A 79 -9.90 12.41 -11.64
N LYS A 80 -9.95 12.04 -12.93
CA LYS A 80 -10.61 12.82 -13.98
C LYS A 80 -12.00 12.26 -14.25
N LEU A 81 -12.84 12.30 -13.22
CA LEU A 81 -14.13 11.61 -13.20
C LEU A 81 -15.27 12.61 -13.07
N THR A 82 -16.41 12.31 -13.69
CA THR A 82 -17.69 12.94 -13.35
C THR A 82 -18.21 12.43 -12.01
N SER A 83 -19.22 13.07 -11.41
CA SER A 83 -19.78 12.62 -10.12
C SER A 83 -20.29 11.18 -10.16
N LEU A 84 -20.92 10.77 -11.27
CA LEU A 84 -21.40 9.40 -11.46
C LEU A 84 -20.22 8.41 -11.62
N GLN A 85 -19.22 8.76 -12.41
CA GLN A 85 -18.03 7.92 -12.59
C GLN A 85 -17.24 7.76 -11.29
N LEU A 86 -17.17 8.80 -10.46
CA LEU A 86 -16.59 8.72 -9.12
C LEU A 86 -17.33 7.67 -8.29
N LEU A 87 -18.66 7.72 -8.20
CA LEU A 87 -19.45 6.76 -7.43
C LEU A 87 -19.23 5.32 -7.90
N LYS A 88 -19.23 5.09 -9.22
CA LYS A 88 -18.91 3.78 -9.80
C LYS A 88 -17.51 3.31 -9.41
N THR A 89 -16.52 4.20 -9.51
CA THR A 89 -15.13 3.88 -9.15
C THR A 89 -15.00 3.59 -7.66
N VAL A 90 -15.67 4.35 -6.79
CA VAL A 90 -15.69 4.10 -5.34
C VAL A 90 -16.26 2.71 -5.04
N ASN A 91 -17.40 2.35 -5.63
CA ASN A 91 -17.99 1.02 -5.45
C ASN A 91 -17.05 -0.09 -5.95
N GLN A 92 -16.44 0.09 -7.12
CA GLN A 92 -15.47 -0.87 -7.67
C GLN A 92 -14.23 -1.06 -6.77
N GLU A 93 -13.64 0.03 -6.26
CA GLU A 93 -12.46 -0.03 -5.38
C GLU A 93 -12.77 -0.70 -4.03
N PHE A 94 -14.01 -0.58 -3.53
CA PHE A 94 -14.48 -1.32 -2.36
C PHE A 94 -14.87 -2.79 -2.66
N GLY A 95 -14.78 -3.23 -3.91
CA GLY A 95 -15.15 -4.58 -4.34
C GLY A 95 -16.66 -4.82 -4.42
N ILE A 96 -17.46 -3.75 -4.54
CA ILE A 96 -18.91 -3.80 -4.68
C ILE A 96 -19.28 -3.98 -6.15
N LEU A 97 -19.92 -5.10 -6.48
CA LEU A 97 -20.47 -5.35 -7.81
C LEU A 97 -21.78 -4.57 -7.98
N SER A 98 -21.88 -3.76 -9.03
CA SER A 98 -23.07 -2.97 -9.31
C SER A 98 -23.19 -2.68 -10.81
N GLU A 99 -24.37 -2.94 -11.38
CA GLU A 99 -24.75 -2.53 -12.74
C GLU A 99 -25.50 -1.20 -12.76
N ALA A 100 -25.69 -0.57 -11.59
CA ALA A 100 -26.42 0.69 -11.48
C ALA A 100 -25.75 1.84 -12.26
N ASP A 101 -26.58 2.58 -12.99
CA ASP A 101 -26.18 3.70 -13.86
C ASP A 101 -26.66 5.08 -13.35
N ASN A 102 -27.30 5.13 -12.18
CA ASN A 102 -27.73 6.39 -11.57
C ASN A 102 -27.11 6.59 -10.18
N SER A 103 -26.98 7.85 -9.79
CA SER A 103 -26.29 8.21 -8.54
C SER A 103 -26.99 7.69 -7.29
N LYS A 104 -28.32 7.63 -7.28
CA LYS A 104 -29.10 7.23 -6.10
C LYS A 104 -28.81 5.77 -5.76
N ASP A 105 -28.97 4.87 -6.72
CA ASP A 105 -28.77 3.44 -6.52
C ASP A 105 -27.32 3.14 -6.15
N LEU A 106 -26.34 3.83 -6.76
CA LEU A 106 -24.93 3.68 -6.41
C LEU A 106 -24.64 4.10 -4.95
N ILE A 107 -25.29 5.17 -4.47
CA ILE A 107 -25.17 5.64 -3.08
C ILE A 107 -25.88 4.68 -2.12
N ASP A 108 -27.05 4.16 -2.46
CA ASP A 108 -27.81 3.23 -1.62
C ASP A 108 -27.05 1.90 -1.44
N ILE A 109 -26.45 1.40 -2.51
CA ILE A 109 -25.58 0.22 -2.47
C ILE A 109 -24.34 0.50 -1.60
N LEU A 110 -23.68 1.65 -1.81
CA LEU A 110 -22.54 2.05 -0.99
C LEU A 110 -22.92 2.15 0.49
N ASN A 111 -24.03 2.80 0.81
CA ASN A 111 -24.52 2.96 2.18
C ASN A 111 -24.76 1.59 2.84
N THR A 112 -25.39 0.65 2.13
CA THR A 112 -25.61 -0.72 2.59
C THR A 112 -24.28 -1.42 2.93
N PHE A 113 -23.28 -1.30 2.05
CA PHE A 113 -21.94 -1.82 2.29
C PHE A 113 -21.29 -1.18 3.53
N LEU A 114 -21.34 0.15 3.64
CA LEU A 114 -20.72 0.88 4.75
C LEU A 114 -21.36 0.50 6.10
N MET A 115 -22.69 0.38 6.16
CA MET A 115 -23.41 -0.10 7.34
C MET A 115 -22.99 -1.52 7.72
N ALA A 116 -22.87 -2.43 6.74
CA ALA A 116 -22.45 -3.80 6.99
C ALA A 116 -21.00 -3.90 7.51
N LYS A 117 -20.08 -3.06 7.01
CA LYS A 117 -18.70 -2.98 7.51
C LYS A 117 -18.67 -2.44 8.93
N LYS A 118 -19.43 -1.39 9.20
CA LYS A 118 -19.53 -0.79 10.54
C LYS A 118 -20.14 -1.74 11.57
N ALA A 119 -21.18 -2.50 11.21
CA ALA A 119 -21.78 -3.52 12.08
C ALA A 119 -20.76 -4.59 12.49
N ARG A 120 -19.70 -4.80 11.71
CA ARG A 120 -18.56 -5.69 12.01
C ARG A 120 -17.40 -4.96 12.73
N GLY A 121 -17.62 -3.73 13.18
CA GLY A 121 -16.60 -2.88 13.81
C GLY A 121 -15.48 -2.45 12.87
N LYS A 122 -15.70 -2.48 11.54
CA LYS A 122 -14.71 -2.04 10.57
C LYS A 122 -14.86 -0.56 10.23
N LYS A 123 -13.72 0.11 10.08
CA LYS A 123 -13.59 1.48 9.58
C LYS A 123 -13.48 1.48 8.07
N VAL A 124 -14.02 2.49 7.40
CA VAL A 124 -13.96 2.60 5.94
C VAL A 124 -13.34 3.93 5.53
N ILE A 125 -12.31 3.85 4.70
CA ILE A 125 -11.53 4.99 4.21
C ILE A 125 -11.62 5.08 2.70
N LEU A 126 -11.85 6.28 2.18
CA LEU A 126 -11.71 6.63 0.78
C LEU A 126 -10.56 7.63 0.62
N LEU A 127 -9.46 7.20 0.01
CA LEU A 127 -8.30 8.04 -0.27
C LEU A 127 -8.29 8.46 -1.74
N ILE A 128 -8.23 9.77 -1.98
CA ILE A 128 -8.25 10.35 -3.32
C ILE A 128 -6.98 11.16 -3.55
N ASP A 129 -6.10 10.68 -4.42
CA ASP A 129 -4.86 11.37 -4.80
C ASP A 129 -5.08 12.29 -6.01
N GLU A 130 -4.24 13.32 -6.15
CA GLU A 130 -4.38 14.38 -7.16
C GLU A 130 -5.76 15.08 -7.14
N ALA A 131 -6.33 15.27 -5.93
CA ALA A 131 -7.66 15.82 -5.71
C ALA A 131 -7.86 17.25 -6.25
N GLN A 132 -6.80 17.99 -6.55
CA GLN A 132 -6.91 19.30 -7.23
C GLN A 132 -7.48 19.19 -8.65
N ASN A 133 -7.47 17.99 -9.25
CA ASN A 133 -8.06 17.74 -10.57
C ASN A 133 -9.58 17.51 -10.52
N LEU A 134 -10.17 17.43 -9.33
CA LEU A 134 -11.60 17.25 -9.16
C LEU A 134 -12.37 18.51 -9.53
N SER A 135 -13.52 18.34 -10.17
CA SER A 135 -14.45 19.45 -10.41
C SER A 135 -15.20 19.82 -9.12
N LYS A 136 -15.73 21.04 -9.04
CA LYS A 136 -16.55 21.49 -7.90
C LYS A 136 -17.75 20.59 -7.67
N GLY A 137 -18.41 20.11 -8.74
CA GLY A 137 -19.55 19.21 -8.63
C GLY A 137 -19.19 17.84 -8.04
N VAL A 138 -17.97 17.37 -8.28
CA VAL A 138 -17.48 16.10 -7.71
C VAL A 138 -17.10 16.27 -6.24
N LEU A 139 -16.49 17.40 -5.86
CA LEU A 139 -16.21 17.73 -4.46
C LEU A 139 -17.50 17.90 -3.66
N GLU A 140 -18.53 18.49 -4.25
CA GLU A 140 -19.86 18.55 -3.64
C GLU A 140 -20.48 17.15 -3.47
N GLN A 141 -20.32 16.26 -4.46
CA GLN A 141 -20.72 14.87 -4.31
C GLN A 141 -19.99 14.17 -3.15
N LEU A 142 -18.67 14.38 -3.01
CA LEU A 142 -17.91 13.87 -1.86
C LEU A 142 -18.40 14.43 -0.54
N ARG A 143 -18.78 15.72 -0.50
CA ARG A 143 -19.40 16.35 0.67
C ARG A 143 -20.68 15.61 1.05
N LEU A 144 -21.53 15.26 0.08
CA LEU A 144 -22.76 14.50 0.32
C LEU A 144 -22.46 13.08 0.83
N LEU A 145 -21.47 12.39 0.28
CA LEU A 145 -21.07 11.06 0.77
C LEU A 145 -20.59 11.07 2.22
N SER A 146 -19.95 12.14 2.68
CA SER A 146 -19.56 12.28 4.10
C SER A 146 -20.75 12.45 5.08
N ASN A 147 -21.97 12.67 4.56
CA ASN A 147 -23.19 12.65 5.37
C ASN A 147 -23.70 11.23 5.61
N LEU A 148 -23.11 10.21 4.98
CA LEU A 148 -23.44 8.83 5.30
C LEU A 148 -22.95 8.56 6.72
N GLU A 149 -23.88 8.58 7.66
CA GLU A 149 -23.66 8.46 9.09
C GLU A 149 -24.81 7.70 9.74
N THR A 150 -24.50 7.11 10.89
CA THR A 150 -25.51 6.65 11.86
C THR A 150 -25.77 7.77 12.86
N ASN A 151 -26.81 7.65 13.70
CA ASN A 151 -27.10 8.59 14.78
C ASN A 151 -25.92 8.84 15.75
N GLN A 152 -24.90 7.97 15.76
CA GLN A 152 -23.81 7.99 16.73
C GLN A 152 -22.40 8.12 16.12
N SER A 153 -22.26 8.03 14.80
CA SER A 153 -20.91 8.00 14.17
C SER A 153 -20.96 8.02 12.65
N LYS A 154 -19.87 8.47 12.02
CA LYS A 154 -19.68 8.48 10.57
C LYS A 154 -19.55 7.06 10.01
N LEU A 155 -19.79 6.90 8.71
CA LEU A 155 -19.62 5.63 7.99
C LEU A 155 -18.40 5.62 7.06
N LEU A 156 -17.98 6.80 6.60
CA LEU A 156 -16.95 6.94 5.59
C LEU A 156 -15.99 8.08 5.95
N GLN A 157 -14.71 7.76 6.05
CA GLN A 157 -13.63 8.72 6.18
C GLN A 157 -13.07 9.05 4.79
N ILE A 158 -12.99 10.33 4.41
CA ILE A 158 -12.47 10.76 3.11
C ILE A 158 -11.14 11.49 3.30
N ILE A 159 -10.10 11.07 2.58
CA ILE A 159 -8.76 11.64 2.63
C ILE A 159 -8.43 12.24 1.27
N LEU A 160 -8.35 13.57 1.20
CA LEU A 160 -8.03 14.31 0.00
C LEU A 160 -6.54 14.62 -0.06
N VAL A 161 -5.86 14.13 -1.09
CA VAL A 161 -4.43 14.35 -1.28
C VAL A 161 -4.21 15.10 -2.59
N GLY A 162 -3.47 16.20 -2.55
CA GLY A 162 -3.33 17.04 -3.71
C GLY A 162 -2.21 18.07 -3.64
N GLN A 163 -2.18 18.92 -4.65
CA GLN A 163 -1.25 20.06 -4.75
C GLN A 163 -1.85 21.30 -4.05
N PRO A 164 -1.08 22.38 -3.80
CA PRO A 164 -1.59 23.59 -3.14
C PRO A 164 -2.81 24.21 -3.82
N GLU A 165 -3.02 23.97 -5.11
CA GLU A 165 -4.20 24.38 -5.89
C GLU A 165 -5.50 23.80 -5.30
N LEU A 166 -5.44 22.66 -4.60
CA LEU A 166 -6.58 22.12 -3.86
C LEU A 166 -7.05 23.10 -2.77
N ASP A 167 -6.14 23.81 -2.11
CA ASP A 167 -6.50 24.81 -1.11
C ASP A 167 -7.25 25.99 -1.75
N LEU A 168 -6.81 26.43 -2.93
CA LEU A 168 -7.49 27.49 -3.69
C LEU A 168 -8.90 27.04 -4.10
N LEU A 169 -9.05 25.80 -4.54
CA LEU A 169 -10.33 25.22 -4.94
C LEU A 169 -11.30 25.13 -3.75
N LEU A 170 -10.84 24.59 -2.62
CA LEU A 170 -11.64 24.48 -1.38
C LEU A 170 -12.00 25.82 -0.75
N ASN A 171 -11.19 26.87 -0.99
CA ASN A 171 -11.47 28.22 -0.54
C ASN A 171 -12.54 28.93 -1.38
N SER A 172 -12.96 28.36 -2.52
CA SER A 172 -13.97 28.97 -3.37
C SER A 172 -15.34 29.06 -2.65
N PRO A 173 -16.17 30.10 -2.94
CA PRO A 173 -17.43 30.31 -2.22
C PRO A 173 -18.37 29.10 -2.20
N GLY A 174 -18.43 28.34 -3.30
CA GLY A 174 -19.28 27.15 -3.42
C GLY A 174 -18.82 25.91 -2.65
N LEU A 175 -17.59 25.90 -2.10
CA LEU A 175 -17.02 24.75 -1.37
C LEU A 175 -16.72 25.05 0.10
N ARG A 176 -17.16 26.21 0.61
CA ARG A 176 -16.96 26.61 2.01
C ARG A 176 -17.45 25.56 3.01
N GLN A 177 -18.60 24.94 2.73
CA GLN A 177 -19.18 23.88 3.58
C GLN A 177 -18.30 22.62 3.62
N LEU A 178 -17.72 22.23 2.49
CA LEU A 178 -16.78 21.11 2.45
C LEU A 178 -15.51 21.45 3.23
N LYS A 179 -14.96 22.66 3.03
CA LYS A 179 -13.77 23.12 3.74
C LYS A 179 -13.94 23.08 5.26
N GLN A 180 -15.11 23.49 5.78
CA GLN A 180 -15.42 23.47 7.22
C GLN A 180 -15.46 22.05 7.81
N ARG A 181 -15.66 21.03 6.98
CA ARG A 181 -15.67 19.61 7.40
C ARG A 181 -14.29 18.96 7.41
N ILE A 182 -13.27 19.65 6.91
CA ILE A 182 -11.89 19.18 6.96
C ILE A 182 -11.37 19.40 8.38
N SER A 183 -11.38 18.34 9.18
CA SER A 183 -10.91 18.34 10.56
C SER A 183 -9.38 18.44 10.63
N VAL A 184 -8.71 17.75 9.70
CA VAL A 184 -7.27 17.58 9.67
C VAL A 184 -6.73 18.08 8.34
N SER A 185 -5.77 19.01 8.41
CA SER A 185 -5.12 19.59 7.22
C SER A 185 -3.62 19.63 7.44
N CYS A 186 -2.87 18.88 6.63
CA CYS A 186 -1.41 18.82 6.69
C CYS A 186 -0.78 19.29 5.38
N ARG A 187 0.42 19.87 5.46
CA ARG A 187 1.19 20.27 4.29
C ARG A 187 2.55 19.58 4.28
N LEU A 188 2.83 18.80 3.25
CA LEU A 188 4.16 18.25 3.00
C LEU A 188 5.08 19.33 2.44
N LEU A 189 6.05 19.71 3.26
CA LEU A 189 7.09 20.67 2.93
C LEU A 189 8.28 20.00 2.22
N PRO A 190 8.99 20.73 1.33
CA PRO A 190 10.28 20.28 0.83
C PRO A 190 11.27 20.00 1.97
N LEU A 191 12.22 19.09 1.72
CA LEU A 191 13.25 18.72 2.70
C LEU A 191 14.17 19.90 2.99
N THR A 192 14.58 20.08 4.24
CA THR A 192 15.68 20.99 4.58
C THR A 192 17.02 20.50 4.00
N MET A 193 18.06 21.33 4.02
CA MET A 193 19.41 20.91 3.59
C MET A 193 19.91 19.68 4.37
N ARG A 194 19.68 19.66 5.69
CA ARG A 194 20.06 18.56 6.57
C ARG A 194 19.28 17.28 6.23
N GLU A 195 17.97 17.40 6.06
CA GLU A 195 17.10 16.28 5.66
C GLU A 195 17.42 15.78 4.26
N THR A 196 17.80 16.66 3.32
CA THR A 196 18.24 16.26 1.98
C THR A 196 19.48 15.36 2.04
N GLY A 197 20.45 15.69 2.89
CA GLY A 197 21.60 14.82 3.13
C GLY A 197 21.21 13.47 3.74
N ALA A 198 20.29 13.47 4.70
CA ALA A 198 19.76 12.25 5.32
C ALA A 198 18.97 11.38 4.31
N TYR A 199 18.13 12.00 3.50
CA TYR A 199 17.37 11.39 2.42
C TYR A 199 18.26 10.67 1.41
N ILE A 200 19.31 11.35 0.94
CA ILE A 200 20.28 10.77 -0.01
C ILE A 200 20.95 9.55 0.62
N ARG A 201 21.40 9.64 1.88
CA ARG A 201 22.01 8.51 2.60
C ARG A 201 21.04 7.35 2.76
N HIS A 202 19.81 7.61 3.18
CA HIS A 202 18.76 6.61 3.34
C HIS A 202 18.48 5.87 2.02
N ARG A 203 18.28 6.61 0.92
CA ARG A 203 18.02 6.00 -0.40
C ARG A 203 19.19 5.11 -0.85
N ILE A 204 20.43 5.53 -0.57
CA ILE A 204 21.62 4.72 -0.90
C ILE A 204 21.72 3.48 0.02
N SER A 205 21.45 3.61 1.33
CA SER A 205 21.53 2.49 2.26
C SER A 205 20.51 1.41 1.91
N VAL A 206 19.28 1.79 1.55
CA VAL A 206 18.25 0.86 1.07
C VAL A 206 18.70 0.13 -0.21
N ALA A 207 19.48 0.78 -1.09
CA ALA A 207 19.93 0.22 -2.37
C ALA A 207 21.31 -0.48 -2.34
N SER A 208 22.05 -0.45 -1.23
CA SER A 208 23.43 -0.95 -1.14
C SER A 208 23.53 -2.25 -0.33
N ARG A 209 24.55 -3.08 -0.63
CA ARG A 209 24.95 -4.28 0.14
C ARG A 209 26.32 -4.12 0.84
N LYS A 210 27.05 -3.04 0.55
CA LYS A 210 28.46 -2.77 0.96
C LYS A 210 28.59 -1.33 1.48
N PRO A 211 29.76 -0.90 2.02
CA PRO A 211 29.94 0.48 2.52
C PRO A 211 29.44 1.48 1.48
N ALA A 212 28.39 2.20 1.87
CA ALA A 212 27.55 2.95 0.97
C ALA A 212 28.30 4.10 0.30
N ILE A 213 27.95 4.37 -0.96
CA ILE A 213 28.39 5.56 -1.70
C ILE A 213 28.17 6.80 -0.83
N HIS A 214 29.23 7.58 -0.61
CA HIS A 214 29.14 8.79 0.19
C HIS A 214 28.99 10.04 -0.68
N PHE A 215 27.94 10.82 -0.41
CA PHE A 215 27.80 12.17 -0.94
C PHE A 215 28.37 13.17 0.09
N PRO A 216 29.55 13.76 -0.16
CA PRO A 216 30.14 14.76 0.73
C PRO A 216 29.26 16.01 0.78
N GLY A 217 29.40 16.79 1.85
CA GLY A 217 28.57 17.99 2.10
C GLY A 217 28.57 19.00 0.95
N GLY A 218 29.68 19.12 0.21
CA GLY A 218 29.76 19.97 -0.99
C GLY A 218 28.83 19.52 -2.13
N ALA A 219 28.69 18.20 -2.35
CA ALA A 219 27.77 17.64 -3.33
C ALA A 219 26.32 17.80 -2.88
N VAL A 220 26.02 17.47 -1.62
CA VAL A 220 24.68 17.64 -1.02
C VAL A 220 24.22 19.09 -1.12
N ARG A 221 25.10 20.06 -0.83
CA ARG A 221 24.78 21.50 -0.93
C ARG A 221 24.41 21.92 -2.35
N LYS A 222 25.11 21.42 -3.37
CA LYS A 222 24.80 21.70 -4.79
C LYS A 222 23.47 21.08 -5.20
N ILE A 223 23.22 19.84 -4.78
CA ILE A 223 21.96 19.11 -5.04
C ILE A 223 20.79 19.82 -4.36
N TYR A 224 20.94 20.23 -3.10
CA TYR A 224 19.93 20.97 -2.37
C TYR A 224 19.61 22.31 -3.05
N LYS A 225 20.63 23.09 -3.45
CA LYS A 225 20.44 24.37 -4.14
C LYS A 225 19.69 24.22 -5.49
N PHE A 226 19.87 23.11 -6.19
CA PHE A 226 19.14 22.82 -7.43
C PHE A 226 17.71 22.36 -7.16
N SER A 227 17.52 21.46 -6.20
CA SER A 227 16.24 20.80 -5.92
C SER A 227 15.31 21.61 -5.03
N ASN A 228 15.83 22.60 -4.30
CA ASN A 228 15.16 23.25 -3.17
C ASN A 228 14.56 22.25 -2.19
N GLY A 229 15.20 21.09 -2.02
CA GLY A 229 14.74 20.03 -1.11
C GLY A 229 13.59 19.17 -1.65
N ILE A 230 13.13 19.37 -2.89
CA ILE A 230 12.07 18.54 -3.49
C ILE A 230 12.65 17.14 -3.80
N PRO A 231 12.19 16.07 -3.12
CA PRO A 231 12.71 14.71 -3.28
C PRO A 231 12.82 14.23 -4.73
N ARG A 232 11.81 14.50 -5.57
CA ARG A 232 11.86 14.15 -7.01
C ARG A 232 13.06 14.79 -7.73
N LEU A 233 13.34 16.06 -7.46
CA LEU A 233 14.48 16.77 -8.06
C LEU A 233 15.81 16.31 -7.44
N VAL A 234 15.82 16.02 -6.14
CA VAL A 234 16.98 15.40 -5.47
C VAL A 234 17.34 14.08 -6.14
N ASN A 235 16.35 13.22 -6.39
CA ASN A 235 16.54 11.94 -7.09
C ASN A 235 17.14 12.12 -8.49
N ILE A 236 16.57 13.03 -9.29
CA ILE A 236 17.07 13.32 -10.64
C ILE A 236 18.53 13.80 -10.59
N ALA A 237 18.85 14.73 -9.69
CA ALA A 237 20.20 15.26 -9.55
C ALA A 237 21.20 14.18 -9.10
N CYS A 238 20.81 13.32 -8.15
CA CYS A 238 21.68 12.25 -7.65
C CYS A 238 21.91 11.15 -8.70
N ASP A 239 20.86 10.71 -9.41
CA ASP A 239 20.98 9.73 -10.49
C ASP A 239 21.93 10.23 -11.59
N ARG A 240 21.83 11.51 -11.96
CA ARG A 240 22.75 12.13 -12.92
C ARG A 240 24.16 12.25 -12.37
N ALA A 241 24.34 12.63 -11.10
CA ALA A 241 25.66 12.70 -10.49
C ALA A 241 26.36 11.33 -10.49
N LEU A 242 25.62 10.25 -10.21
CA LEU A 242 26.12 8.87 -10.30
C LEU A 242 26.52 8.51 -11.73
N LEU A 243 25.68 8.84 -12.72
CA LEU A 243 26.00 8.61 -14.12
C LEU A 243 27.25 9.37 -14.57
N THR A 244 27.38 10.64 -14.22
CA THR A 244 28.55 11.46 -14.57
C THR A 244 29.82 10.93 -13.90
N ALA A 245 29.76 10.57 -12.61
CA ALA A 245 30.89 9.97 -11.91
C ALA A 245 31.33 8.65 -12.58
N PHE A 246 30.37 7.80 -12.94
CA PHE A 246 30.63 6.56 -13.66
C PHE A 246 31.30 6.80 -15.02
N SER A 247 30.78 7.74 -15.82
CA SER A 247 31.37 8.08 -17.12
C SER A 247 32.80 8.64 -17.01
N LEU A 248 33.14 9.25 -15.88
CA LEU A 248 34.49 9.76 -15.58
C LEU A 248 35.39 8.73 -14.86
N GLY A 249 34.89 7.53 -14.59
CA GLY A 249 35.61 6.51 -13.82
C GLY A 249 35.89 6.89 -12.36
N GLN A 250 35.13 7.81 -11.77
CA GLN A 250 35.36 8.32 -10.42
C GLN A 250 34.45 7.66 -9.39
N ASN A 251 35.04 7.11 -8.33
CA ASN A 251 34.30 6.50 -7.22
C ASN A 251 33.80 7.51 -6.16
N ARG A 252 34.28 8.76 -6.19
CA ARG A 252 33.92 9.81 -5.23
C ARG A 252 33.00 10.85 -5.86
N LEU A 253 31.82 11.08 -5.27
CA LEU A 253 30.85 12.08 -5.76
C LEU A 253 31.19 13.48 -5.25
N THR A 254 32.17 14.14 -5.85
CA THR A 254 32.57 15.49 -5.43
C THR A 254 31.51 16.54 -5.76
N GLY A 255 31.61 17.71 -5.13
CA GLY A 255 30.74 18.86 -5.46
C GLY A 255 30.88 19.32 -6.93
N SER A 256 32.03 19.10 -7.55
CA SER A 256 32.27 19.39 -8.97
C SER A 256 31.46 18.46 -9.88
N ILE A 257 31.45 17.15 -9.59
CA ILE A 257 30.64 16.18 -10.33
C ILE A 257 29.16 16.52 -10.22
N ALA A 258 28.67 16.78 -9.00
CA ALA A 258 27.28 17.17 -8.78
C ALA A 258 26.93 18.45 -9.56
N HIS A 259 27.84 19.44 -9.57
CA HIS A 259 27.63 20.67 -10.33
C HIS A 259 27.59 20.43 -11.84
N SER A 260 28.50 19.62 -12.39
CA SER A 260 28.49 19.28 -13.82
C SER A 260 27.22 18.53 -14.21
N ALA A 261 26.81 17.55 -13.41
CA ALA A 261 25.58 16.79 -13.64
C ALA A 261 24.33 17.68 -13.63
N ILE A 262 24.26 18.63 -12.69
CA ILE A 262 23.16 19.61 -12.60
C ILE A 262 23.18 20.57 -13.79
N ARG A 263 24.36 21.06 -14.19
CA ARG A 263 24.50 21.94 -15.36
C ARG A 263 24.00 21.24 -16.63
N ASP A 264 24.33 19.97 -16.81
CA ASP A 264 23.89 19.18 -17.98
C ASP A 264 22.37 18.98 -18.01
N LEU A 265 21.72 18.85 -16.84
CA LEU A 265 20.26 18.83 -16.72
C LEU A 265 19.64 20.16 -17.18
N VAL A 266 20.13 21.29 -16.65
CA VAL A 266 19.60 22.63 -16.95
C VAL A 266 19.85 23.02 -18.42
N SER A 267 21.02 22.70 -18.97
CA SER A 267 21.35 22.99 -20.37
C SER A 267 20.47 22.22 -21.35
N LYS A 268 20.09 20.97 -21.04
CA LYS A 268 19.18 20.18 -21.87
C LYS A 268 17.75 20.74 -21.86
N ASP A 269 17.28 21.27 -20.73
CA ASP A 269 15.97 21.94 -20.67
C ASP A 269 15.96 23.23 -21.51
N LYS A 270 17.02 24.05 -21.45
CA LYS A 270 17.14 25.26 -22.27
C LYS A 270 17.20 24.95 -23.77
N ASN A 271 17.93 23.92 -24.19
CA ASN A 271 18.01 23.52 -25.60
C ASN A 271 16.69 22.95 -26.13
N ARG A 272 15.85 22.38 -25.26
CA ARG A 272 14.51 21.90 -25.60
C ARG A 272 13.53 23.05 -25.80
N GLN A 273 13.67 24.14 -25.04
CA GLN A 273 12.90 25.38 -25.23
C GLN A 273 13.35 26.15 -26.49
N HIS A 274 14.66 26.20 -26.80
CA HIS A 274 15.16 26.87 -28.01
C HIS A 274 14.89 26.11 -29.32
N LYS A 275 14.68 24.79 -29.31
CA LYS A 275 14.25 24.03 -30.51
C LYS A 275 12.80 24.28 -30.92
N LEU A 276 11.96 24.85 -30.05
CA LEU A 276 10.61 25.29 -30.41
C LEU A 276 10.59 26.67 -31.10
N PHE A 277 11.74 27.38 -31.13
CA PHE A 277 11.85 28.74 -31.67
C PHE A 277 13.13 28.95 -32.51
N SER A 278 13.59 27.91 -33.21
CA SER A 278 14.77 27.99 -34.08
C SER A 278 14.44 27.51 -35.50
N GLY A 279 14.44 28.47 -36.44
CA GLY A 279 14.64 28.28 -37.88
C GLY A 279 13.53 27.56 -38.65
N SER A 280 12.89 28.27 -39.58
CA SER A 280 11.84 27.84 -40.55
C SER A 280 10.43 27.55 -39.99
N THR A 281 10.27 26.91 -38.83
CA THR A 281 8.93 26.57 -38.29
C THR A 281 8.18 27.77 -37.72
N GLY A 282 8.87 28.72 -37.10
CA GLY A 282 8.27 29.95 -36.57
C GLY A 282 7.66 30.86 -37.64
N ILE A 283 8.25 30.87 -38.84
CA ILE A 283 7.74 31.63 -40.00
C ILE A 283 6.50 30.94 -40.55
N LEU A 284 6.48 29.61 -40.62
CA LEU A 284 5.32 28.82 -41.02
C LEU A 284 4.15 28.97 -40.04
N THR A 285 4.41 28.99 -38.72
CA THR A 285 3.34 29.19 -37.73
C THR A 285 2.80 30.62 -37.75
N MET A 286 3.65 31.63 -37.98
CA MET A 286 3.20 33.01 -38.14
C MET A 286 2.45 33.23 -39.45
N ALA A 287 2.89 32.61 -40.55
CA ALA A 287 2.18 32.62 -41.83
C ALA A 287 0.83 31.88 -41.75
N PHE A 288 0.76 30.79 -40.97
CA PHE A 288 -0.48 30.07 -40.71
C PHE A 288 -1.44 30.87 -39.83
N LEU A 289 -0.95 31.52 -38.77
CA LEU A 289 -1.76 32.41 -37.92
C LEU A 289 -2.26 33.63 -38.67
N SER A 290 -1.44 34.24 -39.54
CA SER A 290 -1.89 35.36 -40.38
C SER A 290 -2.87 34.90 -41.46
N LEU A 291 -2.69 33.71 -42.05
CA LEU A 291 -3.65 33.13 -42.99
C LEU A 291 -4.99 32.81 -42.31
N VAL A 292 -4.98 32.26 -41.10
CA VAL A 292 -6.19 31.99 -40.30
C VAL A 292 -6.88 33.31 -39.93
N PHE A 293 -6.12 34.36 -39.60
CA PHE A 293 -6.67 35.68 -39.32
C PHE A 293 -7.31 36.33 -40.56
N VAL A 294 -6.68 36.22 -41.73
CA VAL A 294 -7.22 36.72 -43.00
C VAL A 294 -8.47 35.94 -43.42
N LEU A 295 -8.47 34.60 -43.25
CA LEU A 295 -9.63 33.76 -43.52
C LEU A 295 -10.80 34.03 -42.56
N ALA A 296 -10.50 34.32 -41.29
CA ALA A 296 -11.51 34.75 -40.30
C ALA A 296 -12.09 36.14 -40.62
N TRP A 297 -11.30 37.02 -41.22
CA TRP A 297 -11.75 38.36 -41.65
C TRP A 297 -12.58 38.32 -42.94
N MET A 298 -12.26 37.41 -43.86
CA MET A 298 -12.97 37.27 -45.15
C MET A 298 -14.30 36.50 -45.06
N ASN A 299 -14.54 35.73 -44.00
CA ASN A 299 -15.79 34.99 -43.78
C ASN A 299 -16.34 35.20 -42.35
N PRO A 300 -16.98 36.36 -42.07
CA PRO A 300 -17.45 36.70 -40.73
C PRO A 300 -18.57 35.81 -40.14
N PRO A 301 -19.45 35.08 -40.87
CA PRO A 301 -20.57 34.43 -40.21
C PRO A 301 -20.27 33.04 -39.61
N VAL A 302 -19.05 32.49 -39.69
CA VAL A 302 -18.78 31.10 -39.28
C VAL A 302 -18.18 30.96 -37.86
N MET A 303 -17.82 32.07 -37.19
CA MET A 303 -17.24 32.02 -35.83
C MET A 303 -18.20 32.41 -34.69
N PHE A 304 -19.42 32.85 -34.99
CA PHE A 304 -20.38 33.26 -33.94
C PHE A 304 -21.34 32.15 -33.48
N ASP A 305 -21.51 31.07 -34.25
CA ASP A 305 -22.44 29.98 -33.91
C ASP A 305 -21.85 28.87 -33.01
N TYR A 306 -20.55 28.88 -32.72
CA TYR A 306 -19.91 27.82 -31.91
C TYR A 306 -19.76 28.17 -30.41
N PHE A 307 -20.06 29.40 -29.98
CA PHE A 307 -19.75 29.87 -28.63
C PHE A 307 -20.93 30.42 -27.80
N ILE A 308 -22.18 30.15 -28.20
CA ILE A 308 -23.36 30.43 -27.36
C ILE A 308 -24.20 29.14 -27.23
N PRO A 309 -24.30 28.53 -26.04
CA PRO A 309 -25.34 27.54 -25.82
C PRO A 309 -26.70 28.24 -25.77
N ASN A 310 -27.60 27.79 -26.65
CA ASN A 310 -29.02 28.11 -26.75
C ASN A 310 -29.64 28.61 -25.44
N ARG A 311 -30.00 29.89 -25.42
CA ARG A 311 -31.09 30.41 -24.61
C ARG A 311 -32.18 30.81 -25.59
N GLU A 312 -33.25 30.03 -25.66
CA GLU A 312 -34.61 30.52 -25.90
C GLU A 312 -35.62 29.39 -25.65
N HIS A 313 -36.33 29.51 -24.53
CA HIS A 313 -37.77 29.44 -24.52
C HIS A 313 -38.24 30.38 -23.41
N GLU A 314 -38.48 31.64 -23.79
CA GLU A 314 -39.38 32.51 -23.04
C GLU A 314 -40.77 31.88 -23.06
N SER A 315 -41.25 31.51 -21.88
CA SER A 315 -42.68 31.37 -21.59
C SER A 315 -43.04 32.53 -20.67
N THR A 316 -44.00 33.32 -21.11
CA THR A 316 -44.57 34.48 -20.43
C THR A 316 -45.00 34.19 -18.98
N PRO A 317 -44.92 35.17 -18.05
CA PRO A 317 -45.43 34.98 -16.70
C PRO A 317 -46.95 35.11 -16.68
N VAL A 318 -47.65 34.01 -16.43
CA VAL A 318 -49.06 34.03 -16.02
C VAL A 318 -49.11 34.34 -14.52
N VAL A 319 -49.63 35.52 -14.18
CA VAL A 319 -49.96 35.91 -12.82
C VAL A 319 -51.25 35.18 -12.43
N VAL A 320 -51.14 34.10 -11.65
CA VAL A 320 -52.28 33.53 -10.93
C VAL A 320 -52.28 34.12 -9.52
N ARG A 321 -53.23 35.03 -9.25
CA ARG A 321 -53.64 35.39 -7.89
C ARG A 321 -54.40 34.19 -7.31
N LEU A 322 -53.86 33.58 -6.26
CA LEU A 322 -54.66 32.78 -5.34
C LEU A 322 -55.08 33.66 -4.15
N PRO A 323 -56.30 33.49 -3.61
CA PRO A 323 -56.85 34.37 -2.59
C PRO A 323 -56.20 34.11 -1.22
N VAL A 324 -56.02 35.21 -0.49
CA VAL A 324 -55.81 35.24 0.96
C VAL A 324 -57.13 34.84 1.64
N PRO A 325 -57.15 33.90 2.59
CA PRO A 325 -58.17 33.88 3.62
C PRO A 325 -57.72 34.84 4.73
N ASP A 326 -58.51 35.90 4.91
CA ASP A 326 -58.56 36.65 6.16
C ASP A 326 -59.11 35.73 7.25
N ASP A 327 -58.30 35.43 8.26
CA ASP A 327 -58.70 35.56 9.66
C ASP A 327 -57.49 35.30 10.57
N LEU A 328 -56.99 36.38 11.17
CA LEU A 328 -56.19 36.36 12.39
C LEU A 328 -57.19 36.43 13.56
N THR A 329 -57.12 35.56 14.57
CA THR A 329 -56.43 35.80 15.85
C THR A 329 -57.00 34.80 16.88
N PRO A 330 -56.50 34.71 18.12
CA PRO A 330 -55.11 34.56 18.54
C PRO A 330 -54.93 33.41 19.57
N ILE A 331 -53.67 33.23 19.97
CA ILE A 331 -53.12 32.45 21.08
C ILE A 331 -54.00 32.43 22.33
N ASP A 332 -54.18 31.24 22.92
CA ASP A 332 -54.10 31.04 24.38
C ASP A 332 -53.80 29.57 24.71
N SER A 333 -52.71 29.35 25.46
CA SER A 333 -52.60 28.26 26.43
C SER A 333 -52.99 28.85 27.78
N PRO A 334 -53.64 28.08 28.68
CA PRO A 334 -52.85 27.51 29.77
C PRO A 334 -53.34 26.18 30.36
N LEU A 335 -52.36 25.46 30.92
CA LEU A 335 -52.34 24.66 32.16
C LEU A 335 -53.36 23.53 32.47
N ALA A 336 -52.73 22.46 33.01
CA ALA A 336 -53.20 21.49 34.00
C ALA A 336 -54.22 20.44 33.50
N SER A 337 -54.11 19.15 33.80
CA SER A 337 -53.75 18.53 35.07
C SER A 337 -53.46 17.02 34.89
N THR A 338 -52.80 16.51 35.91
CA THR A 338 -52.18 15.20 36.15
C THR A 338 -53.23 14.07 36.40
N PRO A 339 -52.84 12.92 36.98
CA PRO A 339 -52.76 11.58 36.37
C PRO A 339 -53.93 10.63 36.74
N GLU A 340 -54.05 9.49 36.06
CA GLU A 340 -54.71 8.29 36.62
C GLU A 340 -54.28 7.09 35.75
N GLU A 341 -53.41 6.23 36.28
CA GLU A 341 -53.72 4.99 37.01
C GLU A 341 -53.71 3.76 36.09
N SER A 342 -52.62 3.01 36.21
CA SER A 342 -52.59 1.55 36.07
C SER A 342 -53.66 0.94 36.99
N PRO A 343 -54.20 -0.28 36.77
CA PRO A 343 -53.38 -1.46 37.07
C PRO A 343 -53.75 -2.79 36.40
N ARG A 344 -52.79 -3.75 36.51
CA ARG A 344 -52.97 -5.22 36.64
C ARG A 344 -53.49 -5.96 35.40
N ALA A 345 -53.11 -7.19 35.08
CA ALA A 345 -52.62 -8.35 35.84
C ALA A 345 -51.88 -9.26 34.83
N SER A 346 -50.66 -9.76 35.09
CA SER A 346 -50.34 -11.04 35.76
C SER A 346 -51.16 -12.22 35.22
N THR A 347 -50.61 -13.16 34.44
CA THR A 347 -49.74 -14.32 34.80
C THR A 347 -50.39 -15.59 34.15
N PRO A 348 -49.88 -16.83 34.32
CA PRO A 348 -48.64 -17.44 33.82
C PRO A 348 -48.94 -18.84 33.19
N VAL A 349 -47.99 -19.79 33.27
CA VAL A 349 -48.09 -21.25 33.01
C VAL A 349 -47.74 -21.62 31.54
N GLU A 350 -46.88 -22.59 31.19
CA GLU A 350 -46.43 -23.82 31.86
C GLU A 350 -45.03 -24.25 31.40
N SER A 351 -44.38 -25.04 32.24
CA SER A 351 -43.07 -25.66 32.04
C SER A 351 -43.18 -27.17 31.84
N ALA A 352 -42.13 -27.72 31.22
CA ALA A 352 -41.60 -29.09 31.35
C ALA A 352 -42.02 -30.12 30.28
N PRO A 353 -41.31 -31.26 30.18
CA PRO A 353 -39.99 -31.41 29.53
C PRO A 353 -40.04 -32.55 28.47
N VAL A 354 -38.91 -32.99 27.89
CA VAL A 354 -38.57 -34.43 27.64
C VAL A 354 -37.31 -34.56 26.76
N SER A 355 -36.32 -35.23 27.37
CA SER A 355 -35.38 -36.25 26.88
C SER A 355 -34.59 -36.10 25.57
N THR A 356 -33.28 -35.95 25.77
CA THR A 356 -32.20 -36.84 25.33
C THR A 356 -32.62 -38.06 24.50
N ILE A 357 -32.17 -38.12 23.23
CA ILE A 357 -31.79 -39.36 22.55
C ILE A 357 -30.45 -39.10 21.86
N VAL A 358 -29.44 -39.82 22.33
CA VAL A 358 -28.15 -40.04 21.69
C VAL A 358 -28.38 -41.15 20.66
N GLU A 359 -28.21 -40.86 19.38
CA GLU A 359 -28.17 -41.90 18.35
C GLU A 359 -26.81 -41.86 17.65
N SER A 360 -26.02 -42.87 17.99
CA SER A 360 -24.72 -43.22 17.45
C SER A 360 -24.86 -43.70 16.00
N VAL A 361 -24.25 -42.98 15.06
CA VAL A 361 -24.01 -43.48 13.71
C VAL A 361 -22.59 -44.09 13.66
N PRO A 362 -22.43 -45.33 13.19
CA PRO A 362 -21.15 -46.04 13.22
C PRO A 362 -20.17 -45.48 12.19
N VAL A 363 -18.92 -45.38 12.64
CA VAL A 363 -17.71 -45.12 11.86
C VAL A 363 -17.55 -46.21 10.80
N SER A 364 -17.65 -45.84 9.52
CA SER A 364 -17.17 -46.65 8.40
C SER A 364 -15.86 -46.06 7.89
N THR A 365 -14.77 -46.71 8.27
CA THR A 365 -13.40 -46.48 7.79
C THR A 365 -13.28 -46.82 6.30
N PRO A 366 -12.80 -45.91 5.43
CA PRO A 366 -12.25 -46.29 4.14
C PRO A 366 -10.77 -46.70 4.29
N PRO A 367 -10.27 -47.63 3.46
CA PRO A 367 -8.97 -48.25 3.64
C PRO A 367 -7.82 -47.26 3.41
N GLN A 368 -6.89 -47.22 4.35
CA GLN A 368 -5.57 -46.62 4.15
C GLN A 368 -4.83 -47.41 3.07
N SER A 369 -4.59 -46.78 1.92
CA SER A 369 -3.49 -47.15 1.03
C SER A 369 -2.29 -46.26 1.36
N GLU A 370 -1.34 -46.79 2.11
CA GLU A 370 -0.01 -46.23 2.29
C GLU A 370 0.69 -46.10 0.93
N LYS A 371 0.91 -44.86 0.46
CA LYS A 371 1.97 -44.56 -0.50
C LYS A 371 2.98 -43.67 0.20
N LYS A 372 4.05 -44.27 0.70
CA LYS A 372 5.32 -43.58 0.98
C LYS A 372 5.85 -43.03 -0.35
N SER A 373 5.61 -41.75 -0.63
CA SER A 373 6.25 -41.05 -1.75
C SER A 373 7.64 -40.60 -1.30
N ALA A 374 8.64 -41.44 -1.47
CA ALA A 374 10.04 -41.03 -1.33
C ALA A 374 10.35 -39.95 -2.39
N ALA A 375 10.93 -38.82 -1.97
CA ALA A 375 11.29 -37.74 -2.88
C ALA A 375 12.28 -38.25 -3.94
N THR A 376 11.92 -38.14 -5.22
CA THR A 376 12.80 -38.50 -6.34
C THR A 376 13.94 -37.50 -6.40
N VAL A 377 15.19 -37.98 -6.45
CA VAL A 377 16.37 -37.12 -6.65
C VAL A 377 16.50 -36.80 -8.13
N TRP A 378 16.53 -35.52 -8.48
CA TRP A 378 16.62 -35.05 -9.86
C TRP A 378 18.05 -34.60 -10.21
N GLU A 379 18.46 -34.79 -11.46
CA GLU A 379 19.70 -34.21 -12.01
C GLU A 379 19.46 -32.76 -12.49
N SER A 380 20.50 -31.91 -12.48
CA SER A 380 20.40 -30.48 -12.85
C SER A 380 19.75 -30.27 -14.23
N GLU A 381 20.09 -31.08 -15.23
CA GLU A 381 19.52 -30.95 -16.58
C GLU A 381 18.03 -31.31 -16.64
N ALA A 382 17.62 -32.37 -15.93
CA ALA A 382 16.21 -32.76 -15.81
C ALA A 382 15.39 -31.69 -15.10
N PHE A 383 15.95 -31.05 -14.06
CA PHE A 383 15.32 -29.94 -13.36
C PHE A 383 15.14 -28.72 -14.27
N GLY A 384 16.19 -28.34 -15.01
CA GLY A 384 16.10 -27.28 -16.01
C GLY A 384 15.04 -27.55 -17.07
N GLN A 385 14.87 -28.81 -17.51
CA GLN A 385 13.81 -29.20 -18.44
C GLN A 385 12.40 -29.06 -17.84
N ALA A 386 12.18 -29.47 -16.58
CA ALA A 386 10.88 -29.28 -15.93
C ALA A 386 10.56 -27.80 -15.66
N LEU A 387 11.53 -26.98 -15.26
CA LEU A 387 11.30 -25.54 -15.13
C LEU A 387 10.84 -24.92 -16.46
N ARG A 388 11.33 -25.42 -17.60
CA ARG A 388 10.98 -24.92 -18.95
C ARG A 388 9.59 -25.32 -19.42
N SER A 389 9.02 -26.42 -18.89
CA SER A 389 7.69 -26.92 -19.24
C SER A 389 6.58 -26.34 -18.35
N MET A 390 6.91 -25.79 -17.18
CA MET A 390 5.95 -25.20 -16.24
C MET A 390 5.32 -23.90 -16.76
N ASN A 391 4.02 -23.74 -16.50
CA ASN A 391 3.30 -22.48 -16.68
C ASN A 391 3.53 -21.54 -15.47
N GLN A 392 3.83 -20.26 -15.72
CA GLN A 392 4.01 -19.25 -14.68
C GLN A 392 2.81 -19.16 -13.72
N LYS A 393 1.58 -19.07 -14.23
CA LYS A 393 0.38 -18.91 -13.38
C LYS A 393 0.15 -20.13 -12.51
N GLY A 394 0.23 -21.32 -13.10
CA GLY A 394 0.03 -22.59 -12.40
C GLY A 394 1.09 -22.82 -11.32
N SER A 395 2.37 -22.62 -11.65
CA SER A 395 3.47 -22.76 -10.69
C SER A 395 3.37 -21.75 -9.53
N ARG A 396 3.03 -20.49 -9.82
CA ARG A 396 2.80 -19.44 -8.81
C ARG A 396 1.72 -19.85 -7.80
N GLN A 397 0.61 -20.38 -8.29
CA GLN A 397 -0.51 -20.83 -7.45
C GLN A 397 -0.13 -22.07 -6.63
N ALA A 398 0.43 -23.09 -7.27
CA ALA A 398 0.84 -24.32 -6.60
C ALA A 398 1.90 -24.05 -5.50
N ALA A 399 2.87 -23.19 -5.79
CA ALA A 399 3.91 -22.84 -4.83
C ALA A 399 3.32 -22.15 -3.59
N ILE A 400 2.54 -21.08 -3.74
CA ILE A 400 2.02 -20.39 -2.56
C ILE A 400 1.08 -21.28 -1.74
N VAL A 401 0.23 -22.09 -2.37
CA VAL A 401 -0.60 -23.07 -1.63
C VAL A 401 0.29 -23.99 -0.81
N SER A 402 1.32 -24.56 -1.43
CA SER A 402 2.23 -25.48 -0.76
C SER A 402 2.94 -24.82 0.42
N ALA A 403 3.39 -23.57 0.25
CA ALA A 403 4.05 -22.83 1.32
C ALA A 403 3.10 -22.52 2.48
N LEU A 404 1.85 -22.14 2.18
CA LEU A 404 0.85 -21.84 3.19
C LEU A 404 0.35 -23.10 3.91
N ARG A 405 0.22 -24.24 3.21
CA ARG A 405 -0.22 -25.52 3.81
C ARG A 405 0.72 -26.04 4.88
N LEU A 406 2.02 -25.73 4.79
CA LEU A 406 2.99 -26.04 5.85
C LEU A 406 2.69 -25.29 7.16
N TRP A 407 1.97 -24.16 7.10
CA TRP A 407 1.48 -23.44 8.27
C TRP A 407 0.09 -23.93 8.72
N ASN A 408 -0.79 -24.24 7.76
CA ASN A 408 -2.12 -24.76 8.03
C ASN A 408 -2.59 -25.71 6.90
N PRO A 409 -2.73 -27.02 7.16
CA PRO A 409 -3.09 -28.02 6.14
C PRO A 409 -4.42 -27.77 5.43
N GLU A 410 -5.37 -27.06 6.06
CA GLU A 410 -6.72 -26.83 5.51
C GLU A 410 -6.79 -25.72 4.45
N ILE A 411 -5.66 -25.13 4.08
CA ILE A 411 -5.63 -24.01 3.13
C ILE A 411 -6.01 -24.47 1.71
N ALA A 412 -7.06 -23.82 1.18
CA ALA A 412 -7.50 -23.91 -0.20
C ALA A 412 -7.48 -22.51 -0.85
N LEU A 413 -7.05 -22.44 -2.11
CA LEU A 413 -7.01 -21.19 -2.86
C LEU A 413 -8.32 -21.04 -3.64
N GLN A 414 -9.05 -19.95 -3.40
CA GLN A 414 -10.26 -19.61 -4.15
C GLN A 414 -9.92 -19.00 -5.52
N SER A 415 -10.76 -19.25 -6.53
CA SER A 415 -10.57 -18.93 -7.96
C SER A 415 -10.41 -17.44 -8.29
N ASP A 416 -10.74 -16.53 -7.37
CA ASP A 416 -10.80 -15.09 -7.66
C ASP A 416 -9.43 -14.42 -7.84
N LEU A 417 -8.33 -15.09 -7.47
CA LEU A 417 -6.96 -14.55 -7.55
C LEU A 417 -6.31 -14.73 -8.93
N GLU A 418 -6.99 -15.39 -9.88
CA GLU A 418 -6.46 -15.70 -11.22
C GLU A 418 -6.18 -14.46 -12.09
N ASN A 419 -6.87 -13.35 -11.80
CA ASN A 419 -6.78 -12.09 -12.55
C ASN A 419 -5.66 -11.15 -12.07
N VAL A 420 -4.99 -11.46 -10.95
CA VAL A 420 -3.90 -10.63 -10.41
C VAL A 420 -2.64 -10.81 -11.28
N LYS A 421 -2.30 -9.76 -12.04
CA LYS A 421 -1.14 -9.74 -12.95
C LYS A 421 0.20 -9.64 -12.22
N ASP A 422 0.26 -8.86 -11.12
CA ASP A 422 1.50 -8.69 -10.36
C ASP A 422 1.75 -9.87 -9.41
N ASN A 423 2.92 -10.50 -9.51
CA ASN A 423 3.25 -11.70 -8.75
C ASN A 423 3.42 -11.40 -7.25
N GLN A 424 4.01 -10.26 -6.90
CA GLN A 424 4.20 -9.89 -5.49
C GLN A 424 2.85 -9.61 -4.82
N THR A 425 1.98 -8.83 -5.48
CA THR A 425 0.60 -8.57 -5.01
C THR A 425 -0.18 -9.87 -4.89
N PHE A 426 -0.02 -10.81 -5.84
CA PHE A 426 -0.67 -12.13 -5.75
C PHE A 426 -0.26 -12.88 -4.48
N PHE A 427 1.04 -12.99 -4.18
CA PHE A 427 1.50 -13.68 -2.97
C PHE A 427 1.04 -12.98 -1.69
N GLN A 428 1.08 -11.64 -1.66
CA GLN A 428 0.62 -10.86 -0.52
C GLN A 428 -0.88 -11.07 -0.25
N LEU A 429 -1.72 -11.02 -1.30
CA LEU A 429 -3.16 -11.25 -1.16
C LEU A 429 -3.49 -12.69 -0.76
N ALA A 430 -2.77 -13.68 -1.32
CA ALA A 430 -2.96 -15.09 -0.98
C ALA A 430 -2.62 -15.38 0.50
N ALA A 431 -1.52 -14.83 1.02
CA ALA A 431 -1.18 -15.00 2.43
C ALA A 431 -2.11 -14.20 3.35
N LYS A 432 -2.44 -12.94 2.99
CA LYS A 432 -3.28 -12.07 3.83
C LYS A 432 -4.67 -12.67 4.05
N ARG A 433 -5.26 -13.30 3.03
CA ARG A 433 -6.54 -14.03 3.17
C ARG A 433 -6.47 -15.19 4.16
N ASN A 434 -5.28 -15.75 4.38
CA ASN A 434 -5.03 -16.83 5.32
C ASN A 434 -4.39 -16.34 6.63
N GLY A 435 -4.52 -15.05 6.97
CA GLY A 435 -4.01 -14.46 8.21
C GLY A 435 -2.48 -14.46 8.31
N MET A 436 -1.79 -14.44 7.16
CA MET A 436 -0.33 -14.43 7.06
C MET A 436 0.17 -13.23 6.26
N LEU A 437 1.43 -12.87 6.47
CA LEU A 437 2.16 -11.87 5.70
C LEU A 437 3.13 -12.57 4.75
N VAL A 438 3.50 -11.91 3.66
CA VAL A 438 4.60 -12.36 2.80
C VAL A 438 5.74 -11.37 2.85
N GLN A 439 6.90 -11.83 3.29
CA GLN A 439 8.12 -11.05 3.20
C GLN A 439 8.89 -11.43 1.93
N ARG A 440 9.06 -10.47 1.02
CA ARG A 440 9.93 -10.64 -0.13
C ARG A 440 11.39 -10.53 0.33
N VAL A 441 12.18 -11.53 -0.02
CA VAL A 441 13.60 -11.65 0.27
C VAL A 441 14.37 -11.61 -1.05
N SER A 442 15.45 -10.85 -1.09
CA SER A 442 16.36 -10.81 -2.25
C SER A 442 17.80 -10.97 -1.78
N GLY A 443 18.45 -12.08 -2.10
CA GLY A 443 19.72 -12.43 -1.49
C GLY A 443 20.25 -13.80 -1.87
N ASP A 444 21.21 -14.27 -1.08
CA ASP A 444 21.74 -15.62 -1.14
C ASP A 444 20.86 -16.60 -0.33
N LEU A 445 21.11 -17.89 -0.52
CA LEU A 445 20.38 -18.95 0.16
C LEU A 445 20.62 -18.91 1.69
N GLY A 446 21.76 -18.34 2.10
CA GLY A 446 22.12 -18.18 3.50
C GLY A 446 21.12 -17.33 4.28
N LEU A 447 20.54 -16.27 3.69
CA LEU A 447 19.49 -15.51 4.37
C LEU A 447 18.22 -16.33 4.57
N LEU A 448 17.84 -17.14 3.59
CA LEU A 448 16.65 -17.99 3.66
C LEU A 448 16.81 -19.07 4.74
N GLN A 449 18.00 -19.68 4.78
CA GLN A 449 18.37 -20.62 5.84
C GLN A 449 18.40 -19.97 7.24
N ARG A 450 18.84 -18.71 7.36
CA ARG A 450 18.79 -17.95 8.63
C ARG A 450 17.36 -17.68 9.09
N LEU A 451 16.46 -17.32 8.18
CA LEU A 451 15.04 -17.12 8.49
C LEU A 451 14.34 -18.43 8.86
N ASN A 452 14.85 -19.57 8.40
CA ASN A 452 14.39 -20.91 8.77
C ASN A 452 12.87 -21.12 8.61
N LEU A 453 12.29 -20.57 7.54
CA LEU A 453 10.87 -20.70 7.21
C LEU A 453 10.69 -21.22 5.78
N PRO A 454 9.60 -21.95 5.49
CA PRO A 454 9.24 -22.29 4.13
C PRO A 454 9.10 -21.04 3.25
N ALA A 455 9.50 -21.16 1.99
CA ALA A 455 9.51 -20.01 1.09
C ALA A 455 9.18 -20.41 -0.35
N VAL A 456 8.51 -19.52 -1.07
CA VAL A 456 8.33 -19.63 -2.51
C VAL A 456 9.54 -19.01 -3.20
N LEU A 457 10.30 -19.83 -3.92
CA LEU A 457 11.46 -19.43 -4.70
C LEU A 457 11.06 -19.08 -6.12
N GLU A 458 11.69 -18.05 -6.68
CA GLU A 458 11.53 -17.65 -8.07
C GLU A 458 12.68 -18.20 -8.92
N PHE A 459 12.34 -18.95 -9.97
CA PHE A 459 13.29 -19.54 -10.91
C PHE A 459 13.13 -18.94 -12.30
N SER A 460 14.25 -18.82 -13.01
CA SER A 460 14.25 -18.38 -14.42
C SER A 460 14.75 -19.51 -15.33
N PRO A 461 13.87 -20.17 -16.11
CA PRO A 461 14.25 -21.32 -16.95
C PRO A 461 15.22 -20.97 -18.10
N SER A 462 15.31 -19.67 -18.45
CA SER A 462 16.28 -19.05 -19.36
C SER A 462 16.24 -17.51 -19.22
N GLU A 463 17.20 -16.78 -19.81
CA GLU A 463 17.26 -15.29 -19.76
C GLU A 463 16.04 -14.58 -20.41
N SER A 464 15.20 -15.32 -21.15
CA SER A 464 14.12 -14.77 -22.00
C SER A 464 12.70 -15.24 -21.61
N LYS A 465 12.52 -16.12 -20.63
CA LYS A 465 11.20 -16.69 -20.28
C LYS A 465 10.61 -16.08 -18.99
N THR A 466 9.30 -16.22 -18.83
CA THR A 466 8.57 -15.83 -17.62
C THR A 466 9.01 -16.66 -16.42
N PRO A 467 9.14 -16.06 -15.22
CA PRO A 467 9.60 -16.78 -14.04
C PRO A 467 8.59 -17.85 -13.61
N VAL A 468 9.09 -18.93 -13.04
CA VAL A 468 8.32 -20.02 -12.45
C VAL A 468 8.63 -20.13 -10.97
N TYR A 469 7.72 -20.76 -10.20
CA TYR A 469 7.76 -20.72 -8.75
C TYR A 469 7.68 -22.11 -8.15
N LEU A 470 8.54 -22.40 -7.17
CA LEU A 470 8.48 -23.63 -6.37
C LEU A 470 8.69 -23.30 -4.90
N THR A 471 8.11 -24.09 -4.01
CA THR A 471 8.22 -23.93 -2.57
C THR A 471 9.33 -24.79 -2.01
N VAL A 472 10.25 -24.18 -1.28
CA VAL A 472 11.15 -24.91 -0.41
C VAL A 472 10.51 -25.20 0.93
N TYR A 473 10.64 -26.44 1.37
CA TYR A 473 10.17 -26.88 2.69
C TYR A 473 11.25 -27.61 3.50
N ASN A 474 12.35 -28.04 2.86
CA ASN A 474 13.50 -28.59 3.57
C ASN A 474 14.80 -28.14 2.89
N VAL A 475 15.77 -27.71 3.69
CA VAL A 475 17.13 -27.36 3.25
C VAL A 475 18.12 -28.10 4.16
N GLY A 476 18.67 -29.19 3.66
CA GLY A 476 19.81 -29.88 4.25
C GLY A 476 21.15 -29.33 3.72
N ASP A 477 22.25 -29.89 4.23
CA ASP A 477 23.60 -29.44 3.87
C ASP A 477 23.93 -29.72 2.40
N GLU A 478 23.51 -30.88 1.87
CA GLU A 478 23.77 -31.28 0.48
C GLU A 478 22.55 -31.22 -0.43
N LYS A 479 21.33 -31.27 0.13
CA LYS A 479 20.10 -31.40 -0.63
C LYS A 479 19.00 -30.45 -0.17
N MET A 480 18.24 -29.97 -1.13
CA MET A 480 17.08 -29.11 -0.94
C MET A 480 15.84 -29.80 -1.49
N SER A 481 14.77 -29.77 -0.72
CA SER A 481 13.49 -30.37 -1.11
C SER A 481 12.51 -29.26 -1.50
N LEU A 482 11.96 -29.39 -2.71
CA LEU A 482 11.05 -28.43 -3.34
C LEU A 482 9.70 -29.12 -3.66
N PHE A 483 8.61 -28.37 -3.59
CA PHE A 483 7.27 -28.75 -4.05
C PHE A 483 6.70 -27.67 -4.98
N GLY A 484 5.83 -28.02 -5.92
CA GLY A 484 5.13 -27.03 -6.75
C GLY A 484 4.74 -27.46 -8.17
N ASN A 485 4.88 -28.75 -8.51
CA ASN A 485 4.20 -29.31 -9.67
C ASN A 485 2.69 -29.44 -9.35
N PRO A 486 1.74 -29.17 -10.28
CA PRO A 486 0.32 -29.50 -10.11
C PRO A 486 0.01 -30.91 -9.58
N GLU A 487 0.92 -31.87 -9.75
CA GLU A 487 0.80 -33.26 -9.26
C GLU A 487 1.25 -33.46 -7.80
N GLY A 488 1.83 -32.44 -7.16
CA GLY A 488 2.17 -32.46 -5.73
C GLY A 488 3.41 -33.29 -5.36
N GLU A 489 4.23 -33.73 -6.32
CA GLU A 489 5.41 -34.54 -6.04
C GLU A 489 6.58 -33.74 -5.44
N ALA A 490 7.28 -34.37 -4.49
CA ALA A 490 8.47 -33.85 -3.84
C ALA A 490 9.70 -34.00 -4.73
N ILE A 491 10.38 -32.89 -5.02
CA ILE A 491 11.62 -32.88 -5.79
C ILE A 491 12.79 -32.66 -4.83
N ALA A 492 13.75 -33.59 -4.82
CA ALA A 492 15.01 -33.42 -4.08
C ALA A 492 16.15 -33.08 -5.05
N LEU A 493 16.86 -31.98 -4.81
CA LEU A 493 17.96 -31.49 -5.65
C LEU A 493 19.19 -31.17 -4.81
N LYS A 494 20.37 -31.19 -5.43
CA LYS A 494 21.56 -30.65 -4.77
C LYS A 494 21.41 -29.15 -4.62
N THR A 495 21.87 -28.62 -3.49
CA THR A 495 21.75 -27.20 -3.16
C THR A 495 22.43 -26.30 -4.21
N ASP A 496 23.55 -26.75 -4.77
CA ASP A 496 24.30 -26.03 -5.82
C ASP A 496 23.52 -25.95 -7.15
N ASP A 497 22.82 -27.02 -7.53
CA ASP A 497 22.02 -27.07 -8.75
C ASP A 497 20.81 -26.12 -8.65
N VAL A 498 20.21 -25.98 -7.46
CA VAL A 498 19.12 -25.01 -7.22
C VAL A 498 19.64 -23.57 -7.37
N ALA A 499 20.85 -23.30 -6.88
CA ALA A 499 21.46 -21.97 -6.96
C ALA A 499 21.74 -21.51 -8.41
N GLU A 500 21.94 -22.45 -9.34
CA GLU A 500 22.14 -22.17 -10.77
C GLU A 500 20.90 -21.51 -11.43
N TYR A 501 19.70 -21.98 -11.09
CA TYR A 501 18.44 -21.53 -11.70
C TYR A 501 17.68 -20.49 -10.89
N TRP A 502 18.03 -20.31 -9.62
CA TRP A 502 17.34 -19.42 -8.70
C TRP A 502 17.68 -17.94 -9.01
N THR A 503 16.66 -17.08 -9.10
CA THR A 503 16.87 -15.65 -9.40
C THR A 503 17.42 -14.86 -8.21
N GLY A 504 17.56 -15.50 -7.04
CA GLY A 504 17.89 -14.86 -5.78
C GLY A 504 16.69 -14.16 -5.13
N ILE A 505 15.47 -14.39 -5.63
CA ILE A 505 14.22 -13.85 -5.07
C ILE A 505 13.44 -14.99 -4.40
N ALA A 506 13.00 -14.74 -3.18
CA ALA A 506 12.11 -15.63 -2.44
C ALA A 506 10.97 -14.84 -1.78
N TYR A 507 9.83 -15.48 -1.57
CA TYR A 507 8.68 -14.96 -0.87
C TYR A 507 8.44 -15.84 0.33
N VAL A 508 8.62 -15.31 1.54
CA VAL A 508 8.55 -16.06 2.80
C VAL A 508 7.21 -15.75 3.47
N PRO A 509 6.25 -16.68 3.48
CA PRO A 509 5.05 -16.53 4.31
C PRO A 509 5.42 -16.62 5.79
N TRP A 510 4.89 -15.72 6.60
CA TRP A 510 5.09 -15.71 8.05
C TRP A 510 3.89 -15.07 8.74
N LYS A 511 3.75 -15.31 10.05
CA LYS A 511 2.66 -14.74 10.86
C LYS A 511 3.23 -13.83 11.94
N ASP A 512 2.58 -12.68 12.14
CA ASP A 512 2.85 -11.80 13.26
C ASP A 512 1.98 -12.19 14.46
N PHE A 513 2.48 -13.12 15.28
CA PHE A 513 1.69 -13.73 16.36
C PHE A 513 1.26 -12.75 17.45
N TYR A 514 2.06 -11.73 17.71
CA TYR A 514 1.83 -10.77 18.78
C TYR A 514 1.40 -9.38 18.27
N GLY A 515 1.15 -9.26 16.96
CA GLY A 515 0.69 -8.01 16.34
C GLY A 515 1.66 -6.85 16.58
N CYS A 516 2.97 -7.13 16.63
CA CYS A 516 3.99 -6.10 16.77
C CYS A 516 4.04 -5.29 15.48
N THR A 517 3.19 -4.29 15.31
CA THR A 517 3.14 -3.48 14.08
C THR A 517 4.33 -2.52 13.97
N GLY A 518 4.80 -2.28 12.73
CA GLY A 518 5.88 -1.33 12.44
C GLY A 518 7.31 -1.86 12.70
N GLU A 519 8.31 -0.98 12.62
CA GLU A 519 9.70 -1.27 13.01
C GLU A 519 9.95 -0.73 14.43
N ILE A 520 10.46 -1.53 15.37
CA ILE A 520 10.70 -1.05 16.74
C ILE A 520 12.16 -0.59 16.87
N PRO A 521 12.48 0.60 17.41
CA PRO A 521 11.61 1.55 18.11
C PRO A 521 10.84 2.55 17.23
N THR A 522 11.20 2.65 15.95
CA THR A 522 10.76 3.73 15.07
C THR A 522 9.27 3.61 14.71
N PHE A 523 8.41 4.44 15.33
CA PHE A 523 6.95 4.44 15.11
C PHE A 523 6.25 3.16 15.62
N ALA A 524 6.80 2.54 16.67
CA ALA A 524 6.16 1.41 17.34
C ALA A 524 5.11 1.88 18.36
N PRO A 525 3.86 1.37 18.31
CA PRO A 525 2.91 1.57 19.39
C PRO A 525 3.46 1.07 20.74
N GLU A 526 3.03 1.69 21.84
CA GLU A 526 3.42 1.28 23.19
C GLU A 526 3.17 -0.22 23.45
N ALA A 527 2.07 -0.75 22.91
CA ALA A 527 1.72 -2.17 23.00
C ALA A 527 2.76 -3.07 22.29
N SER A 528 3.28 -2.64 21.14
CA SER A 528 4.30 -3.39 20.38
C SER A 528 5.63 -3.46 21.13
N VAL A 529 6.03 -2.37 21.81
CA VAL A 529 7.25 -2.35 22.63
C VAL A 529 7.10 -3.28 23.84
N LYS A 530 5.96 -3.25 24.53
CA LYS A 530 5.67 -4.16 25.64
C LYS A 530 5.65 -5.63 25.19
N ALA A 531 5.00 -5.92 24.06
CA ALA A 531 4.97 -7.26 23.47
C ALA A 531 6.37 -7.76 23.11
N LEU A 532 7.21 -6.91 22.50
CA LEU A 532 8.62 -7.24 22.24
C LEU A 532 9.37 -7.58 23.53
N LYS A 533 9.23 -6.77 24.59
CA LYS A 533 9.92 -7.05 25.85
C LYS A 533 9.45 -8.34 26.49
N LEU A 534 8.17 -8.68 26.40
CA LEU A 534 7.65 -9.99 26.83
C LEU A 534 8.33 -11.13 26.04
N LEU A 535 8.35 -11.04 24.71
CA LEU A 535 9.03 -12.02 23.85
C LEU A 535 10.51 -12.19 24.20
N LEU A 536 11.20 -11.08 24.50
CA LEU A 536 12.62 -11.08 24.89
C LEU A 536 12.82 -11.75 26.26
N LYS A 537 11.92 -11.52 27.23
CA LYS A 537 11.99 -12.20 28.53
C LYS A 537 11.83 -13.71 28.38
N ASP A 538 10.88 -14.15 27.55
CA ASP A 538 10.58 -15.57 27.32
C ASP A 538 11.77 -16.34 26.73
N ILE A 539 12.62 -15.67 25.94
CA ILE A 539 13.84 -16.26 25.35
C ILE A 539 15.11 -16.01 26.18
N GLY A 540 14.99 -15.48 27.40
CA GLY A 540 16.08 -15.45 28.38
C GLY A 540 16.51 -14.07 28.91
N TYR A 541 15.94 -12.96 28.43
CA TYR A 541 16.28 -11.61 28.90
C TYR A 541 15.41 -11.16 30.09
N GLN A 542 15.49 -11.89 31.20
CA GLN A 542 14.57 -11.77 32.35
C GLN A 542 14.63 -10.41 33.08
N ASP A 543 15.73 -9.67 32.98
CA ASP A 543 15.93 -8.39 33.68
C ASP A 543 15.24 -7.20 33.00
N LEU A 544 14.60 -7.40 31.83
CA LEU A 544 13.91 -6.32 31.14
C LEU A 544 12.61 -5.93 31.86
N GLU A 545 12.43 -4.63 32.11
CA GLU A 545 11.19 -4.06 32.61
C GLU A 545 10.14 -3.92 31.49
N ILE A 546 8.94 -4.46 31.71
CA ILE A 546 7.82 -4.36 30.76
C ILE A 546 7.18 -2.98 30.83
N ASN A 547 7.81 -2.03 30.13
CA ASN A 547 7.35 -0.65 29.97
C ASN A 547 7.29 -0.32 28.47
N PRO A 548 6.60 0.77 28.06
CA PRO A 548 6.48 1.13 26.65
C PRO A 548 7.75 1.78 26.05
N ILE A 549 8.83 1.89 26.82
CA ILE A 549 10.06 2.59 26.44
C ILE A 549 11.03 1.59 25.84
N TYR A 550 11.49 1.87 24.63
CA TYR A 550 12.59 1.11 24.02
C TYR A 550 13.94 1.65 24.53
N ASP A 551 14.36 1.14 25.68
CA ASP A 551 15.60 1.50 26.37
C ASP A 551 16.84 0.79 25.80
N ASP A 552 18.02 1.21 26.27
CA ASP A 552 19.30 0.66 25.80
C ASP A 552 19.45 -0.84 26.11
N SER A 553 18.87 -1.32 27.22
CA SER A 553 18.87 -2.75 27.57
C SER A 553 18.03 -3.58 26.60
N THR A 554 16.83 -3.10 26.23
CA THR A 554 16.00 -3.75 25.20
C THR A 554 16.70 -3.72 23.86
N LYS A 555 17.30 -2.58 23.48
CA LYS A 555 18.07 -2.46 22.25
C LYS A 555 19.24 -3.45 22.21
N GLN A 556 19.97 -3.61 23.31
CA GLN A 556 21.09 -4.53 23.40
C GLN A 556 20.63 -5.98 23.24
N ALA A 557 19.52 -6.37 23.89
CA ALA A 557 18.92 -7.69 23.74
C ALA A 557 18.53 -7.99 22.27
N VAL A 558 17.94 -7.01 21.58
CA VAL A 558 17.62 -7.13 20.14
C VAL A 558 18.89 -7.28 19.31
N VAL A 559 19.92 -6.46 19.55
CA VAL A 559 21.22 -6.56 18.86
C VAL A 559 21.85 -7.94 19.03
N ASP A 560 21.76 -8.52 20.22
CA ASP A 560 22.35 -9.82 20.50
C ASP A 560 21.61 -10.95 19.78
N ILE A 561 20.27 -10.89 19.70
CA ILE A 561 19.46 -11.78 18.87
C ILE A 561 19.79 -11.64 17.38
N GLN A 562 19.95 -10.41 16.90
CA GLN A 562 20.32 -10.14 15.51
C GLN A 562 21.69 -10.75 15.18
N LYS A 563 22.70 -10.56 16.05
CA LYS A 563 24.03 -11.17 15.89
C LYS A 563 23.97 -12.69 15.89
N LYS A 564 23.28 -13.29 16.87
CA LYS A 564 23.11 -14.74 17.00
C LYS A 564 22.56 -15.36 15.71
N ASN A 565 21.64 -14.66 15.06
CA ASN A 565 20.95 -15.14 13.87
C ASN A 565 21.48 -14.57 12.54
N GLY A 566 22.63 -13.88 12.57
CA GLY A 566 23.30 -13.35 11.37
C GLY A 566 22.51 -12.25 10.63
N LEU A 567 21.68 -11.49 11.34
CA LEU A 567 21.02 -10.28 10.86
C LEU A 567 21.87 -9.03 11.16
N PRO A 568 21.63 -7.89 10.48
CA PRO A 568 22.28 -6.63 10.81
C PRO A 568 22.04 -6.24 12.28
N PRO A 569 23.09 -6.00 13.10
CA PRO A 569 22.97 -5.68 14.52
C PRO A 569 22.67 -4.19 14.73
N ASP A 570 21.59 -3.69 14.15
CA ASP A 570 21.18 -2.28 14.20
C ASP A 570 20.27 -1.96 15.41
N GLY A 571 19.79 -2.99 16.12
CA GLY A 571 18.86 -2.85 17.22
C GLY A 571 17.47 -2.40 16.76
N VAL A 572 17.11 -2.63 15.50
CA VAL A 572 15.78 -2.33 14.94
C VAL A 572 15.02 -3.63 14.68
N VAL A 573 13.80 -3.72 15.22
CA VAL A 573 12.93 -4.89 15.08
C VAL A 573 12.03 -4.73 13.86
N GLY A 574 12.59 -5.00 12.68
CA GLY A 574 11.84 -5.15 11.42
C GLY A 574 11.31 -6.57 11.19
N PRO A 575 10.70 -6.87 10.03
CA PRO A 575 10.11 -8.18 9.73
C PRO A 575 11.06 -9.37 9.92
N PHE A 576 12.33 -9.25 9.51
CA PHE A 576 13.31 -10.32 9.68
C PHE A 576 13.66 -10.59 11.15
N THR A 577 13.82 -9.52 11.94
CA THR A 577 14.07 -9.64 13.38
C THR A 577 12.88 -10.31 14.07
N LYS A 578 11.64 -9.97 13.69
CA LYS A 578 10.42 -10.61 14.23
C LYS A 578 10.33 -12.09 13.89
N ILE A 579 10.57 -12.47 12.64
CA ILE A 579 10.58 -13.87 12.20
C ILE A 579 11.55 -14.68 13.07
N VAL A 580 12.76 -14.18 13.24
CA VAL A 580 13.79 -14.84 14.07
C VAL A 580 13.38 -14.89 15.54
N LEU A 581 12.83 -13.80 16.09
CA LEU A 581 12.33 -13.78 17.46
C LEU A 581 11.24 -14.82 17.69
N TYR A 582 10.32 -14.99 16.74
CA TYR A 582 9.25 -15.99 16.82
C TYR A 582 9.78 -17.41 16.68
N ASN A 583 10.79 -17.65 15.85
CA ASN A 583 11.45 -18.96 15.75
C ASN A 583 12.13 -19.41 17.05
N GLU A 584 12.52 -18.48 17.92
CA GLU A 584 13.12 -18.78 19.22
C GLU A 584 12.05 -19.08 20.30
N GLN A 585 10.77 -18.84 20.01
CA GLN A 585 9.66 -19.11 20.93
C GLN A 585 9.28 -20.59 20.90
N LYS A 586 9.35 -21.26 22.06
CA LYS A 586 9.04 -22.70 22.15
C LYS A 586 7.55 -23.02 22.04
N ASP A 587 6.70 -22.05 22.38
CA ASP A 587 5.24 -22.25 22.47
C ASP A 587 4.51 -22.00 21.14
N ILE A 588 5.23 -21.50 20.12
CA ILE A 588 4.66 -21.21 18.81
C ILE A 588 5.01 -22.34 17.85
N LYS A 589 3.99 -22.99 17.28
CA LYS A 589 4.19 -23.97 16.22
C LYS A 589 4.50 -23.26 14.90
N ILE A 590 5.75 -23.34 14.48
CA ILE A 590 6.25 -22.71 13.25
C ILE A 590 6.88 -23.80 12.37
N PRO A 591 6.55 -23.88 11.07
CA PRO A 591 7.23 -24.78 10.17
C PRO A 591 8.67 -24.31 9.93
N HIS A 592 9.62 -25.24 9.97
CA HIS A 592 11.04 -24.96 9.76
C HIS A 592 11.60 -25.74 8.58
N ILE A 593 12.49 -25.09 7.83
CA ILE A 593 13.18 -25.74 6.70
C ILE A 593 14.45 -26.47 7.13
N ARG A 594 15.01 -26.15 8.30
CA ARG A 594 16.13 -26.88 8.92
C ARG A 594 15.59 -27.89 9.93
N GLY A 595 16.09 -29.12 9.86
CA GLY A 595 15.87 -30.12 10.90
C GLY A 595 14.51 -30.83 10.90
N ALA A 596 13.69 -30.67 9.87
CA ALA A 596 12.53 -31.54 9.68
C ALA A 596 13.01 -32.93 9.22
N GLY A 597 13.26 -33.83 10.17
CA GLY A 597 13.07 -35.25 9.92
C GLY A 597 11.63 -35.46 9.48
N GLU A 598 11.45 -36.00 8.28
CA GLU A 598 10.20 -36.59 7.76
C GLU A 598 8.90 -35.94 8.27
N VAL A 599 8.69 -34.65 8.01
CA VAL A 599 7.33 -34.10 8.07
C VAL A 599 6.70 -34.35 6.70
N ASN A 600 5.96 -35.46 6.63
CA ASN A 600 5.14 -35.84 5.49
C ASN A 600 3.98 -34.81 5.35
N PRO A 601 3.70 -34.29 4.15
CA PRO A 601 2.56 -33.38 3.92
C PRO A 601 1.20 -34.01 4.23
#